data_AF-A0A4V6XVL6-F1
#
_entry.id   AF-A0A4V6XVL6-F1
#
_cell.length_a   1.000
_cell.length_b   1.000
_cell.length_c   1.000
_cell.angle_alpha   90.00
_cell.angle_beta   90.00
_cell.angle_gamma   90.00
#
_symmetry.space_group_name_H-M   'P 1'
#
loop_
_entity.id
_entity.type
_entity.pdbx_description
1 polymer ?
#
loop_
_entity_poly.entity_id
_entity_poly.type
_entity_poly.pdbx_seq_one_letter_code
_entity_poly.pdbx_strand_id
1 'polypeptide(L)'
;MPWRVLLFSALFVPFASATAATPPPPCTDKFGNLLPGAMSCEDDIGGCAEIFKTKAEESPAKRDPLCENAALKEIVSQCSKTCARCCQNPKSSCPDHPAYAFNCPNWKNSCGSTTESVRDTMALFCPGTCGLCMAGKCRDEKPDCHKQLLLCYDPISKPIWAQQCARTCGTCPQLNPQPPANPSPPPGPLPPAPAPNPNCGDAPKSPCAQFKIKGFCENTYYDMAFRMKTCGRTCGWC
;
A
#
# COMPACT_ATOMS: atom_id res chain seq x y z
N MET A 1 65.66 -6.62 -50.65
CA MET A 1 64.32 -6.52 -50.03
C MET A 1 64.47 -6.79 -48.53
N PRO A 2 64.48 -5.76 -47.66
CA PRO A 2 64.61 -5.96 -46.23
C PRO A 2 63.24 -6.22 -45.58
N TRP A 3 63.24 -7.20 -44.67
CA TRP A 3 62.12 -7.69 -43.87
C TRP A 3 61.84 -6.70 -42.72
N ARG A 4 60.60 -6.19 -42.61
CA ARG A 4 60.14 -5.44 -41.43
C ARG A 4 59.26 -6.34 -40.58
N VAL A 5 59.80 -6.83 -39.47
CA VAL A 5 59.04 -7.49 -38.40
C VAL A 5 58.42 -6.39 -37.54
N LEU A 6 57.10 -6.24 -37.59
CA LEU A 6 56.35 -5.38 -36.68
C LEU A 6 56.00 -6.17 -35.42
N LEU A 7 56.71 -5.88 -34.33
CA LEU A 7 56.38 -6.34 -32.98
C LEU A 7 55.16 -5.54 -32.46
N PHE A 8 54.00 -6.18 -32.45
CA PHE A 8 52.82 -5.66 -31.74
C PHE A 8 52.92 -6.04 -30.27
N SER A 9 53.32 -5.07 -29.43
CA SER A 9 53.26 -5.17 -27.98
C SER A 9 51.79 -5.22 -27.53
N ALA A 10 51.32 -6.41 -27.15
CA ALA A 10 50.01 -6.60 -26.56
C ALA A 10 50.00 -6.05 -25.12
N LEU A 11 49.45 -4.85 -24.94
CA LEU A 11 49.11 -4.31 -23.62
C LEU A 11 47.95 -5.13 -23.05
N PHE A 12 48.24 -6.02 -22.10
CA PHE A 12 47.25 -6.66 -21.25
C PHE A 12 46.63 -5.59 -20.34
N VAL A 13 45.41 -5.15 -20.68
CA VAL A 13 44.57 -4.36 -19.77
C VAL A 13 43.94 -5.34 -18.78
N PRO A 14 44.22 -5.26 -17.47
CA PRO A 14 43.53 -6.07 -16.49
C PRO A 14 42.06 -5.63 -16.43
N PHE A 15 41.16 -6.51 -16.90
CA PHE A 15 39.74 -6.36 -16.62
C PHE A 15 39.55 -6.52 -15.11
N ALA A 16 39.33 -5.39 -14.43
CA ALA A 16 38.85 -5.38 -13.07
C ALA A 16 37.45 -6.01 -13.06
N SER A 17 37.36 -7.26 -12.60
CA SER A 17 36.08 -7.91 -12.32
C SER A 17 35.37 -7.13 -11.23
N ALA A 18 34.37 -6.33 -11.61
CA ALA A 18 33.40 -5.79 -10.68
C ALA A 18 32.68 -6.98 -10.02
N THR A 19 32.95 -7.22 -8.73
CA THR A 19 32.16 -8.13 -7.92
C THR A 19 30.75 -7.55 -7.83
N ALA A 20 29.84 -8.07 -8.66
CA ALA A 20 28.43 -7.80 -8.51
C ALA A 20 28.01 -8.29 -7.13
N ALA A 21 27.75 -7.36 -6.21
CA ALA A 21 27.17 -7.69 -4.92
C ALA A 21 25.86 -8.45 -5.18
N THR A 22 25.78 -9.69 -4.69
CA THR A 22 24.55 -10.47 -4.73
C THR A 22 23.42 -9.63 -4.13
N PRO A 23 22.28 -9.48 -4.82
CA PRO A 23 21.15 -8.74 -4.28
C PRO A 23 20.73 -9.34 -2.93
N PRO A 24 20.29 -8.50 -1.97
CA PRO A 24 19.87 -9.01 -0.67
C PRO A 24 18.75 -10.05 -0.86
N PRO A 25 18.69 -11.07 0.02
CA PRO A 25 17.58 -12.00 0.03
C PRO A 25 16.23 -11.27 0.04
N PRO A 26 15.18 -11.88 -0.53
CA PRO A 26 13.89 -11.24 -0.57
C PRO A 26 13.37 -10.88 0.82
N CYS A 27 12.64 -9.78 0.93
CA CYS A 27 12.18 -9.23 2.20
C CYS A 27 13.29 -9.00 3.24
N THR A 28 14.52 -8.77 2.80
CA THR A 28 15.66 -8.42 3.66
C THR A 28 16.20 -7.05 3.27
N ASP A 29 16.59 -6.24 4.26
CA ASP A 29 17.20 -4.94 4.03
C ASP A 29 18.70 -5.06 3.66
N LYS A 30 19.33 -3.92 3.37
CA LYS A 30 20.76 -3.88 3.03
C LYS A 30 21.70 -4.24 4.19
N PHE A 31 21.18 -4.32 5.41
CA PHE A 31 21.93 -4.67 6.62
C PHE A 31 21.78 -6.15 6.99
N GLY A 32 20.98 -6.91 6.23
CA GLY A 32 20.74 -8.32 6.48
C GLY A 32 19.62 -8.58 7.49
N ASN A 33 18.78 -7.60 7.82
CA ASN A 33 17.61 -7.79 8.69
C ASN A 33 16.33 -8.00 7.87
N LEU A 34 15.33 -8.65 8.45
CA LEU A 34 14.01 -8.76 7.81
C LEU A 34 13.38 -7.37 7.66
N LEU A 35 12.74 -7.14 6.51
CA LEU A 35 11.86 -6.00 6.34
C LEU A 35 10.67 -6.13 7.31
N PRO A 36 10.09 -5.02 7.78
CA PRO A 36 8.94 -5.03 8.69
C PRO A 36 7.73 -5.81 8.15
N GLY A 37 7.56 -5.78 6.83
CA GLY A 37 6.55 -6.53 6.12
C GLY A 37 6.87 -8.01 5.86
N ALA A 38 8.03 -8.52 6.25
CA ALA A 38 8.47 -9.87 5.90
C ALA A 38 7.58 -10.96 6.49
N MET A 39 7.02 -10.74 7.69
CA MET A 39 6.16 -11.70 8.40
C MET A 39 4.74 -11.15 8.62
N SER A 40 4.41 -10.04 7.97
CA SER A 40 3.14 -9.31 8.14
C SER A 40 2.05 -9.82 7.20
N CYS A 41 1.81 -11.13 7.20
CA CYS A 41 0.75 -11.85 6.49
C CYS A 41 0.44 -13.17 7.20
N GLU A 42 -0.56 -13.90 6.68
CA GLU A 42 -0.81 -15.28 7.06
C GLU A 42 -0.33 -16.24 5.97
N ASP A 43 -0.13 -17.50 6.36
CA ASP A 43 0.07 -18.58 5.40
C ASP A 43 -1.28 -18.94 4.74
N ASP A 44 -1.24 -19.20 3.45
CA ASP A 44 -2.41 -19.57 2.64
C ASP A 44 -2.86 -21.02 2.89
N ILE A 45 -1.97 -21.85 3.41
CA ILE A 45 -2.21 -23.27 3.72
C ILE A 45 -1.80 -23.60 5.16
N GLY A 46 -2.44 -24.61 5.74
CA GLY A 46 -1.94 -25.24 6.97
C GLY A 46 -0.76 -26.18 6.69
N GLY A 47 -0.02 -26.57 7.73
CA GLY A 47 1.11 -27.52 7.57
C GLY A 47 2.48 -26.86 7.32
N CYS A 48 2.54 -25.53 7.25
CA CYS A 48 3.78 -24.82 6.95
C CYS A 48 4.86 -25.01 8.02
N ALA A 49 4.49 -25.08 9.31
CA ALA A 49 5.45 -25.27 10.40
C ALA A 49 6.05 -26.69 10.42
N GLU A 50 5.34 -27.66 9.85
CA GLU A 50 5.74 -29.05 9.73
C GLU A 50 6.72 -29.25 8.56
N ILE A 51 6.56 -28.45 7.50
CA ILE A 51 7.43 -28.44 6.32
C ILE A 51 8.70 -27.63 6.58
N PHE A 52 8.55 -26.41 7.12
CA PHE A 52 9.62 -25.46 7.41
C PHE A 52 9.87 -25.43 8.91
N LYS A 53 10.85 -26.21 9.36
CA LYS A 53 11.08 -26.48 10.79
C LYS A 53 11.77 -25.34 11.51
N THR A 54 12.50 -24.51 10.78
CA THR A 54 13.25 -23.38 11.33
C THR A 54 12.40 -22.13 11.24
N LYS A 55 12.05 -21.57 12.40
CA LYS A 55 11.32 -20.31 12.48
C LYS A 55 12.18 -19.16 11.95
N ALA A 56 11.56 -18.21 11.27
CA ALA A 56 12.25 -17.02 10.84
C ALA A 56 12.69 -16.13 12.04
N GLU A 57 13.87 -15.53 11.93
CA GLU A 57 14.42 -14.55 12.88
C GLU A 57 14.55 -13.18 12.21
N GLU A 58 14.25 -12.10 12.93
CA GLU A 58 14.20 -10.73 12.38
C GLU A 58 15.57 -10.09 12.21
N SER A 59 16.48 -10.29 13.17
CA SER A 59 17.81 -9.67 13.18
C SER A 59 18.84 -10.60 13.83
N PRO A 60 19.83 -11.11 13.08
CA PRO A 60 19.91 -11.07 11.62
C PRO A 60 18.78 -11.90 10.98
N ALA A 61 18.43 -11.59 9.73
CA ALA A 61 17.42 -12.33 8.99
C ALA A 61 17.83 -13.80 8.87
N LYS A 62 17.03 -14.70 9.44
CA LYS A 62 17.15 -16.14 9.21
C LYS A 62 15.81 -16.71 8.79
N ARG A 63 15.86 -17.78 7.99
CA ARG A 63 14.72 -18.53 7.47
C ARG A 63 15.09 -20.01 7.45
N ASP A 64 14.10 -20.87 7.30
CA ASP A 64 14.36 -22.26 6.97
C ASP A 64 15.09 -22.36 5.61
N PRO A 65 16.15 -23.17 5.48
CA PRO A 65 16.83 -23.37 4.20
C PRO A 65 15.90 -23.82 3.06
N LEU A 66 14.80 -24.52 3.40
CA LEU A 66 13.80 -24.93 2.42
C LEU A 66 13.00 -23.74 1.85
N CYS A 67 12.95 -22.61 2.55
CA CYS A 67 12.34 -21.38 2.03
C CYS A 67 13.11 -20.76 0.85
N GLU A 68 14.36 -21.17 0.64
CA GLU A 68 15.19 -20.77 -0.50
C GLU A 68 15.21 -21.83 -1.61
N ASN A 69 14.54 -22.98 -1.41
CA ASN A 69 14.54 -24.07 -2.37
C ASN A 69 13.62 -23.79 -3.56
N ALA A 70 14.21 -23.68 -4.75
CA ALA A 70 13.47 -23.44 -6.00
C ALA A 70 12.43 -24.53 -6.32
N ALA A 71 12.64 -25.78 -5.89
CA ALA A 71 11.68 -26.86 -6.09
C ALA A 71 10.40 -26.69 -5.25
N LEU A 72 10.49 -25.96 -4.14
CA LEU A 72 9.37 -25.70 -3.24
C LEU A 72 8.75 -24.31 -3.47
N LYS A 73 9.11 -23.61 -4.55
CA LYS A 73 8.72 -22.21 -4.80
C LYS A 73 7.22 -21.95 -4.63
N GLU A 74 6.37 -22.85 -5.09
CA GLU A 74 4.90 -22.74 -4.97
C GLU A 74 4.45 -22.86 -3.51
N ILE A 75 4.98 -23.84 -2.77
CA ILE A 75 4.68 -24.04 -1.35
C ILE A 75 5.24 -22.88 -0.52
N VAL A 76 6.42 -22.37 -0.87
CA VAL A 76 7.02 -21.19 -0.22
C VAL A 76 6.15 -19.95 -0.43
N SER A 77 5.55 -19.75 -1.60
CA SER A 77 4.59 -18.66 -1.80
C SER A 77 3.32 -18.83 -0.97
N GLN A 78 2.85 -20.06 -0.77
CA GLN A 78 1.70 -20.35 0.08
C GLN A 78 2.04 -20.24 1.58
N CYS A 79 3.29 -20.52 1.98
CA CYS A 79 3.80 -20.41 3.35
C CYS A 79 4.58 -19.11 3.60
N SER A 80 4.04 -17.99 3.11
CA SER A 80 4.72 -16.70 3.10
C SER A 80 5.07 -16.15 4.49
N LYS A 81 4.24 -16.38 5.51
CA LYS A 81 4.52 -15.95 6.88
C LYS A 81 5.62 -16.80 7.48
N THR A 82 5.49 -18.12 7.36
CA THR A 82 6.47 -19.08 7.87
C THR A 82 7.85 -18.84 7.26
N CYS A 83 7.91 -18.55 5.96
CA CYS A 83 9.15 -18.25 5.26
C CYS A 83 9.59 -16.78 5.32
N ALA A 84 8.91 -15.92 6.10
CA ALA A 84 9.19 -14.48 6.17
C ALA A 84 9.33 -13.81 4.79
N ARG A 85 8.35 -14.10 3.92
CA ARG A 85 8.25 -13.66 2.52
C ARG A 85 6.94 -12.94 2.19
N CYS A 86 6.21 -12.48 3.21
CA CYS A 86 4.96 -11.73 3.03
C CYS A 86 5.09 -10.51 2.11
N CYS A 87 6.26 -9.88 2.01
CA CYS A 87 6.47 -8.78 1.07
C CYS A 87 6.42 -9.20 -0.42
N GLN A 88 6.50 -10.51 -0.71
CA GLN A 88 6.39 -11.07 -2.06
C GLN A 88 5.00 -11.65 -2.34
N ASN A 89 4.14 -11.80 -1.31
CA ASN A 89 2.83 -12.38 -1.49
C ASN A 89 1.85 -11.30 -2.02
N PRO A 90 1.23 -11.52 -3.19
CA PRO A 90 0.28 -10.56 -3.75
C PRO A 90 -0.97 -10.39 -2.89
N LYS A 91 -1.38 -11.41 -2.10
CA LYS A 91 -2.51 -11.30 -1.17
C LYS A 91 -2.24 -10.38 0.01
N SER A 92 -0.97 -10.23 0.39
CA SER A 92 -0.52 -9.26 1.40
C SER A 92 0.05 -8.00 0.77
N SER A 93 -0.28 -7.73 -0.49
CA SER A 93 0.00 -6.45 -1.14
C SER A 93 -1.24 -5.57 -1.10
N CYS A 94 -1.06 -4.29 -0.78
CA CYS A 94 -2.12 -3.31 -0.68
C CYS A 94 -1.57 -1.93 -1.04
N PRO A 95 -2.41 -1.00 -1.52
CA PRO A 95 -1.97 0.37 -1.76
C PRO A 95 -1.77 1.11 -0.44
N ASP A 96 -0.88 2.11 -0.47
CA ASP A 96 -0.81 3.11 0.60
C ASP A 96 -2.08 3.96 0.63
N HIS A 97 -2.32 4.61 1.78
CA HIS A 97 -3.45 5.51 1.91
C HIS A 97 -3.29 6.68 0.91
N PRO A 98 -4.32 7.01 0.10
CA PRO A 98 -4.17 7.96 -1.01
C PRO A 98 -3.73 9.36 -0.56
N ALA A 99 -4.13 9.81 0.64
CA ALA A 99 -3.71 11.11 1.17
C ALA A 99 -2.23 11.17 1.59
N TYR A 100 -1.58 10.02 1.80
CA TYR A 100 -0.22 9.94 2.32
C TYR A 100 0.74 9.16 1.41
N ALA A 101 0.26 8.58 0.31
CA ALA A 101 1.05 7.80 -0.63
C ALA A 101 2.30 8.56 -1.13
N PHE A 102 2.22 9.89 -1.29
CA PHE A 102 3.36 10.72 -1.67
C PHE A 102 4.44 10.81 -0.56
N ASN A 103 4.05 10.74 0.71
CA ASN A 103 4.96 10.83 1.86
C ASN A 103 5.55 9.46 2.25
N CYS A 104 4.87 8.36 1.92
CA CYS A 104 5.29 7.02 2.31
C CYS A 104 6.73 6.66 1.92
N PRO A 105 7.22 6.98 0.70
CA PRO A 105 8.64 6.78 0.36
C PRO A 105 9.62 7.49 1.30
N ASN A 106 9.26 8.68 1.78
CA ASN A 106 10.09 9.46 2.71
C ASN A 106 10.04 8.91 4.14
N TRP A 107 8.95 8.24 4.51
CA TRP A 107 8.75 7.63 5.83
C TRP A 107 9.15 6.15 5.89
N LYS A 108 9.83 5.63 4.86
CA LYS A 108 10.23 4.22 4.79
C LYS A 108 11.06 3.75 5.99
N ASN A 109 11.87 4.63 6.57
CA ASN A 109 12.66 4.30 7.76
C ASN A 109 11.79 4.09 9.01
N SER A 110 10.58 4.66 9.06
CA SER A 110 9.63 4.50 10.17
C SER A 110 8.92 3.15 10.15
N CYS A 111 8.94 2.44 9.01
CA CYS A 111 8.33 1.11 8.88
C CYS A 111 8.90 0.09 9.89
N GLY A 112 10.20 0.20 10.23
CA GLY A 112 10.90 -0.68 11.15
C GLY A 112 10.91 -0.20 12.61
N SER A 113 10.08 0.77 12.97
CA SER A 113 9.99 1.23 14.36
C SER A 113 9.45 0.12 15.26
N THR A 114 10.10 -0.09 16.40
CA THR A 114 9.63 -0.99 17.47
C THR A 114 8.53 -0.34 18.32
N THR A 115 8.29 0.97 18.16
CA THR A 115 7.22 1.68 18.85
C THR A 115 5.87 1.33 18.24
N GLU A 116 4.96 0.75 19.04
CA GLU A 116 3.65 0.26 18.57
C GLU A 116 2.85 1.36 17.85
N SER A 117 2.78 2.58 18.39
CA SER A 117 2.04 3.69 17.78
C SER A 117 2.58 4.10 16.41
N VAL A 118 3.90 4.09 16.22
CA VAL A 118 4.55 4.41 14.94
C VAL A 118 4.29 3.29 13.95
N ARG A 119 4.48 2.04 14.36
CA ARG A 119 4.23 0.87 13.52
C ARG A 119 2.77 0.79 13.06
N ASP A 120 1.84 1.06 13.96
CA ASP A 120 0.40 1.08 13.69
C ASP A 120 0.05 2.24 12.73
N THR A 121 0.63 3.42 12.93
CA THR A 121 0.50 4.57 12.01
C THR A 121 1.01 4.22 10.60
N MET A 122 2.16 3.54 10.51
CA MET A 122 2.71 3.08 9.24
C MET A 122 1.83 1.99 8.59
N ALA A 123 1.29 1.06 9.36
CA ALA A 123 0.35 0.05 8.88
C ALA A 123 -1.00 0.64 8.42
N LEU A 124 -1.36 1.83 8.92
CA LEU A 124 -2.57 2.53 8.50
C LEU A 124 -2.36 3.35 7.23
N PHE A 125 -1.30 4.17 7.18
CA PHE A 125 -1.11 5.15 6.12
C PHE A 125 -0.17 4.71 5.01
N CYS A 126 0.86 3.93 5.34
CA CYS A 126 1.88 3.47 4.42
C CYS A 126 2.04 1.93 4.38
N PRO A 127 0.95 1.15 4.39
CA PRO A 127 1.06 -0.30 4.49
C PRO A 127 1.69 -0.97 3.28
N GLY A 128 1.48 -0.44 2.07
CA GLY A 128 2.12 -0.94 0.85
C GLY A 128 3.62 -0.67 0.87
N THR A 129 4.01 0.57 1.15
CA THR A 129 5.43 0.96 1.24
C THR A 129 6.16 0.20 2.34
N CYS A 130 5.50 -0.03 3.48
CA CYS A 130 6.10 -0.75 4.60
C CYS A 130 5.95 -2.28 4.53
N GLY A 131 5.17 -2.81 3.58
CA GLY A 131 4.77 -4.22 3.54
C GLY A 131 3.93 -4.64 4.75
N LEU A 132 3.31 -3.69 5.44
CA LEU A 132 2.52 -3.87 6.66
C LEU A 132 1.03 -4.09 6.35
N CYS A 133 0.72 -4.65 5.18
CA CYS A 133 -0.65 -4.80 4.73
C CYS A 133 -1.48 -5.68 5.68
N MET A 134 -0.93 -6.74 6.26
CA MET A 134 -1.69 -7.51 7.25
C MET A 134 -1.26 -7.19 8.68
N ALA A 135 -0.47 -6.12 8.87
CA ALA A 135 -0.02 -5.70 10.20
C ALA A 135 -0.96 -4.65 10.80
N GLY A 136 -0.90 -4.52 12.13
CA GLY A 136 -1.65 -3.53 12.88
C GLY A 136 -3.09 -3.95 13.21
N LYS A 137 -3.79 -3.09 13.94
CA LYS A 137 -5.16 -3.35 14.42
C LYS A 137 -6.23 -3.19 13.32
N CYS A 138 -5.88 -2.59 12.19
CA CYS A 138 -6.77 -2.51 11.03
C CYS A 138 -6.28 -3.38 9.88
N ARG A 139 -7.00 -4.47 9.64
CA ARG A 139 -6.77 -5.38 8.51
C ARG A 139 -8.10 -5.84 7.92
N ASP A 140 -8.01 -6.37 6.72
CA ASP A 140 -9.08 -7.11 6.09
C ASP A 140 -8.99 -8.59 6.51
N GLU A 141 -10.09 -9.14 7.02
CA GLU A 141 -10.19 -10.55 7.43
C GLU A 141 -10.58 -11.47 6.27
N LYS A 142 -11.25 -10.94 5.24
CA LYS A 142 -11.61 -11.69 4.04
C LYS A 142 -10.59 -11.51 2.91
N PRO A 143 -10.20 -12.59 2.20
CA PRO A 143 -9.23 -12.52 1.10
C PRO A 143 -9.75 -11.75 -0.14
N ASP A 144 -11.06 -11.58 -0.27
CA ASP A 144 -11.71 -10.96 -1.44
C ASP A 144 -12.35 -9.60 -1.12
N CYS A 145 -11.93 -8.92 -0.06
CA CYS A 145 -12.47 -7.61 0.30
C CYS A 145 -12.47 -6.62 -0.88
N HIS A 146 -11.40 -6.61 -1.68
CA HIS A 146 -11.27 -5.77 -2.88
C HIS A 146 -12.41 -5.97 -3.92
N LYS A 147 -12.96 -7.19 -4.04
CA LYS A 147 -14.09 -7.48 -4.96
C LYS A 147 -15.43 -6.98 -4.43
N GLN A 148 -15.49 -6.71 -3.13
CA GLN A 148 -16.70 -6.44 -2.37
C GLN A 148 -16.72 -5.00 -1.85
N LEU A 149 -15.88 -4.13 -2.42
CA LEU A 149 -15.77 -2.71 -2.07
C LEU A 149 -17.13 -1.99 -2.13
N LEU A 150 -18.01 -2.36 -3.06
CA LEU A 150 -19.36 -1.78 -3.14
C LEU A 150 -20.23 -2.08 -1.90
N LEU A 151 -20.02 -3.24 -1.25
CA LEU A 151 -20.76 -3.65 -0.05
C LEU A 151 -20.37 -2.84 1.20
N CYS A 152 -19.25 -2.11 1.15
CA CYS A 152 -18.87 -1.14 2.17
C CYS A 152 -19.79 0.10 2.20
N TYR A 153 -20.51 0.37 1.10
CA TYR A 153 -21.36 1.54 0.95
C TYR A 153 -22.86 1.22 1.01
N ASP A 154 -23.24 -0.06 0.90
CA ASP A 154 -24.61 -0.49 1.12
C ASP A 154 -24.97 -0.42 2.62
N PRO A 155 -26.03 0.29 3.02
CA PRO A 155 -26.35 0.53 4.43
C PRO A 155 -26.68 -0.75 5.22
N ILE A 156 -27.08 -1.84 4.57
CA ILE A 156 -27.43 -3.11 5.23
C ILE A 156 -26.17 -3.93 5.46
N SER A 157 -25.30 -4.05 4.46
CA SER A 157 -24.09 -4.87 4.53
C SER A 157 -22.89 -4.14 5.13
N LYS A 158 -22.86 -2.80 5.09
CA LYS A 158 -21.79 -1.96 5.64
C LYS A 158 -21.32 -2.36 7.04
N PRO A 159 -22.17 -2.60 8.07
CA PRO A 159 -21.67 -2.95 9.40
C PRO A 159 -20.87 -4.26 9.41
N ILE A 160 -21.23 -5.23 8.57
CA ILE A 160 -20.55 -6.52 8.46
C ILE A 160 -19.24 -6.34 7.69
N TRP A 161 -19.26 -5.65 6.55
CA TRP A 161 -18.08 -5.43 5.72
C TRP A 161 -17.10 -4.45 6.36
N ALA A 162 -17.56 -3.48 7.15
CA ALA A 162 -16.70 -2.59 7.93
C ALA A 162 -15.90 -3.32 9.03
N GLN A 163 -16.40 -4.46 9.52
CA GLN A 163 -15.67 -5.32 10.46
C GLN A 163 -14.74 -6.28 9.71
N GLN A 164 -15.27 -6.97 8.70
CA GLN A 164 -14.57 -8.03 7.97
C GLN A 164 -13.53 -7.49 6.98
N CYS A 165 -13.68 -6.24 6.55
CA CYS A 165 -12.88 -5.59 5.52
C CYS A 165 -12.58 -4.15 5.92
N ALA A 166 -12.12 -3.95 7.16
CA ALA A 166 -11.98 -2.63 7.76
C ALA A 166 -11.04 -1.70 6.97
N ARG A 167 -9.99 -2.24 6.34
CA ARG A 167 -9.12 -1.43 5.50
C ARG A 167 -9.77 -1.14 4.16
N THR A 168 -10.30 -2.16 3.48
CA THR A 168 -10.97 -1.97 2.18
C THR A 168 -12.15 -1.00 2.30
N CYS A 169 -12.92 -1.07 3.38
CA CYS A 169 -14.04 -0.17 3.65
C CYS A 169 -13.62 1.19 4.24
N GLY A 170 -12.33 1.39 4.55
CA GLY A 170 -11.81 2.62 5.14
C GLY A 170 -12.36 2.91 6.55
N THR A 171 -12.79 1.88 7.27
CA THR A 171 -13.36 1.97 8.62
C THR A 171 -12.35 1.72 9.72
N CYS A 172 -11.06 1.59 9.36
CA CYS A 172 -9.98 1.57 10.32
C CYS A 172 -10.14 2.68 11.37
N PRO A 173 -10.15 2.35 12.67
CA PRO A 173 -10.05 3.38 13.68
C PRO A 173 -8.74 4.13 13.44
N GLN A 174 -8.83 5.46 13.34
CA GLN A 174 -7.64 6.29 13.37
C GLN A 174 -6.92 5.96 14.69
N LEU A 175 -5.64 5.60 14.63
CA LEU A 175 -4.86 5.18 15.80
C LEU A 175 -4.53 6.34 16.77
N ASN A 176 -5.23 7.44 16.59
CA ASN A 176 -5.50 8.40 17.64
C ASN A 176 -6.96 8.86 17.46
N PRO A 177 -7.78 8.99 18.53
CA PRO A 177 -8.86 9.95 18.47
C PRO A 177 -8.19 11.27 18.12
N GLN A 178 -8.47 11.82 16.95
CA GLN A 178 -8.32 13.25 16.80
C GLN A 178 -9.03 13.87 18.01
N PRO A 179 -8.41 14.75 18.82
CA PRO A 179 -9.20 15.56 19.72
C PRO A 179 -10.37 16.12 18.90
N PRO A 180 -11.59 16.18 19.46
CA PRO A 180 -12.77 16.60 18.70
C PRO A 180 -12.39 17.82 17.90
N ALA A 181 -12.67 17.80 16.60
CA ALA A 181 -12.27 18.84 15.67
C ALA A 181 -12.36 20.19 16.39
N ASN A 182 -11.21 20.81 16.64
CA ASN A 182 -11.21 22.16 17.17
C ASN A 182 -12.06 22.96 16.17
N PRO A 183 -13.15 23.62 16.59
CA PRO A 183 -14.04 24.30 15.65
C PRO A 183 -13.20 25.18 14.75
N SER A 184 -13.27 24.94 13.44
CA SER A 184 -12.64 25.82 12.46
C SER A 184 -13.11 27.26 12.76
N PRO A 185 -12.22 28.27 12.65
CA PRO A 185 -12.64 29.66 12.78
C PRO A 185 -13.80 29.92 11.82
N PRO A 186 -14.76 30.79 12.19
CA PRO A 186 -15.95 31.03 11.39
C PRO A 186 -15.56 31.39 9.95
N PRO A 187 -16.29 30.89 8.94
CA PRO A 187 -16.04 31.28 7.56
C PRO A 187 -16.12 32.80 7.45
N GLY A 188 -15.06 33.43 6.91
CA GLY A 188 -15.16 34.82 6.47
C GLY A 188 -16.30 34.99 5.45
N PRO A 189 -16.85 36.20 5.29
CA PRO A 189 -17.99 36.42 4.40
C PRO A 189 -17.68 35.93 2.98
N LEU A 190 -18.49 34.99 2.48
CA LEU A 190 -18.45 34.56 1.08
C LEU A 190 -18.90 35.72 0.16
N PRO A 191 -18.30 35.88 -1.03
CA PRO A 191 -18.79 36.81 -2.04
C PRO A 191 -20.21 36.44 -2.53
N PRO A 192 -21.02 37.40 -3.01
CA PRO A 192 -22.41 37.18 -3.34
C PRO A 192 -22.59 36.19 -4.50
N ALA A 193 -23.57 35.31 -4.36
CA ALA A 193 -23.91 34.25 -5.30
C ALA A 193 -24.48 34.79 -6.63
N PRO A 194 -24.13 34.21 -7.79
CA PRO A 194 -24.89 34.40 -9.03
C PRO A 194 -26.24 33.67 -8.98
N ALA A 195 -27.20 34.20 -9.76
CA ALA A 195 -28.62 33.85 -9.81
C ALA A 195 -28.94 32.36 -10.14
N PRO A 196 -30.15 31.87 -9.81
CA PRO A 196 -30.44 30.44 -9.78
C PRO A 196 -30.75 29.90 -11.19
N ASN A 197 -29.95 28.91 -11.63
CA ASN A 197 -30.39 27.94 -12.61
C ASN A 197 -31.08 26.78 -11.85
N PRO A 198 -32.37 26.48 -12.07
CA PRO A 198 -33.08 25.43 -11.32
C PRO A 198 -32.51 24.02 -11.53
N ASN A 199 -31.60 23.85 -12.49
CA ASN A 199 -30.94 22.58 -12.80
C ASN A 199 -29.42 22.60 -12.55
N CYS A 200 -28.85 23.66 -11.97
CA CYS A 200 -27.42 23.73 -11.69
C CYS A 200 -27.12 24.24 -10.28
N GLY A 201 -26.45 23.40 -9.48
CA GLY A 201 -26.10 23.71 -8.10
C GLY A 201 -25.42 22.53 -7.40
N ASP A 202 -24.97 22.76 -6.16
CA ASP A 202 -24.51 21.67 -5.29
C ASP A 202 -25.70 21.20 -4.45
N ALA A 203 -26.09 19.95 -4.63
CA ALA A 203 -27.23 19.37 -3.93
C ALA A 203 -26.94 19.30 -2.42
N PRO A 204 -27.91 19.72 -1.58
CA PRO A 204 -27.72 19.71 -0.13
C PRO A 204 -27.43 18.28 0.35
N LYS A 205 -26.39 18.14 1.18
CA LYS A 205 -25.84 16.86 1.70
C LYS A 205 -25.05 16.01 0.71
N SER A 206 -24.80 16.48 -0.52
CA SER A 206 -23.88 15.79 -1.44
C SER A 206 -22.43 16.16 -1.10
N PRO A 207 -21.51 15.19 -0.92
CA PRO A 207 -20.12 15.46 -0.60
C PRO A 207 -19.34 15.88 -1.85
N CYS A 208 -19.71 17.02 -2.44
CA CYS A 208 -19.22 17.45 -3.75
C CYS A 208 -17.71 17.66 -3.82
N ALA A 209 -17.09 18.16 -2.73
CA ALA A 209 -15.63 18.29 -2.65
C ALA A 209 -14.90 16.94 -2.82
N GLN A 210 -15.45 15.87 -2.22
CA GLN A 210 -14.91 14.51 -2.36
C GLN A 210 -15.17 13.97 -3.76
N PHE A 211 -16.37 14.18 -4.29
CA PHE A 211 -16.75 13.72 -5.63
C PHE A 211 -15.89 14.35 -6.72
N LYS A 212 -15.55 15.64 -6.61
CA LYS A 212 -14.63 16.32 -7.53
C LYS A 212 -13.25 15.66 -7.58
N ILE A 213 -12.66 15.40 -6.42
CA ILE A 213 -11.33 14.76 -6.30
C ILE A 213 -11.33 13.36 -6.92
N LYS A 214 -12.49 12.67 -6.90
CA LYS A 214 -12.67 11.32 -7.44
C LYS A 214 -13.12 11.30 -8.92
N GLY A 215 -13.10 12.44 -9.61
CA GLY A 215 -13.39 12.51 -11.06
C GLY A 215 -14.88 12.56 -11.42
N PHE A 216 -15.78 12.87 -10.46
CA PHE A 216 -17.22 12.97 -10.73
C PHE A 216 -17.57 13.97 -11.83
N CYS A 217 -16.81 15.07 -11.93
CA CYS A 217 -17.03 16.08 -12.94
C CYS A 217 -16.78 15.53 -14.36
N GLU A 218 -15.83 14.62 -14.54
CA GLU A 218 -15.48 14.08 -15.86
C GLU A 218 -16.18 12.75 -16.18
N ASN A 219 -16.97 12.22 -15.23
CA ASN A 219 -17.57 10.90 -15.33
C ASN A 219 -18.71 10.83 -16.35
N THR A 220 -18.56 10.04 -17.41
CA THR A 220 -19.59 9.85 -18.45
C THR A 220 -20.68 8.82 -18.13
N TYR A 221 -20.55 8.08 -17.02
CA TYR A 221 -21.54 7.10 -16.54
C TYR A 221 -22.84 7.77 -16.09
N TYR A 222 -22.73 8.97 -15.49
CA TYR A 222 -23.89 9.77 -15.12
C TYR A 222 -24.18 10.82 -16.19
N ASP A 223 -25.46 10.99 -16.50
CA ASP A 223 -25.89 12.04 -17.41
C ASP A 223 -25.42 13.41 -16.90
N MET A 224 -25.04 14.28 -17.83
CA MET A 224 -24.51 15.60 -17.51
C MET A 224 -25.53 16.42 -16.71
N ALA A 225 -26.83 16.29 -17.04
CA ALA A 225 -27.89 16.94 -16.28
C ALA A 225 -27.95 16.50 -14.80
N PHE A 226 -27.69 15.21 -14.52
CA PHE A 226 -27.61 14.70 -13.16
C PHE A 226 -26.38 15.26 -12.43
N ARG A 227 -25.20 15.20 -13.06
CA ARG A 227 -23.95 15.70 -12.45
C ARG A 227 -24.03 17.20 -12.15
N MET A 228 -24.67 17.96 -13.04
CA MET A 228 -24.83 19.41 -12.93
C MET A 228 -25.84 19.81 -11.83
N LYS A 229 -26.84 18.98 -11.57
CA LYS A 229 -27.76 19.13 -10.44
C LYS A 229 -27.15 18.69 -9.10
N THR A 230 -26.24 17.73 -9.11
CA THR A 230 -25.65 17.17 -7.89
C THR A 230 -24.48 18.00 -7.38
N CYS A 231 -23.54 18.38 -8.25
CA CYS A 231 -22.33 19.11 -7.88
C CYS A 231 -21.91 20.16 -8.93
N GLY A 232 -22.88 20.84 -9.53
CA GLY A 232 -22.66 21.76 -10.65
C GLY A 232 -21.72 22.92 -10.30
N ARG A 233 -21.85 23.48 -9.09
CA ARG A 233 -20.98 24.57 -8.61
C ARG A 233 -19.58 24.08 -8.31
N THR A 234 -19.48 22.95 -7.63
CA THR A 234 -18.19 22.34 -7.32
C THR A 234 -17.43 21.93 -8.59
N CYS A 235 -18.14 21.46 -9.63
CA CYS A 235 -17.56 21.09 -10.93
C CYS A 235 -17.33 22.28 -11.88
N GLY A 236 -17.80 23.48 -11.55
CA GLY A 236 -17.58 24.71 -12.34
C GLY A 236 -18.43 24.82 -13.61
N TRP A 237 -19.59 24.15 -13.65
CA TRP A 237 -20.56 24.27 -14.75
C TRP A 237 -21.62 25.37 -14.49
N CYS A 238 -21.65 25.83 -13.25
CA CYS A 238 -22.22 27.06 -12.71
C CYS A 238 -21.45 27.38 -11.41
#